data_AF-A0A949XFI5-F1
#
_entry.id   AF-A0A949XFI5-F1
#
_cell.length_a   1.000
_cell.length_b   1.000
_cell.length_c   1.000
_cell.angle_alpha   90.00
_cell.angle_beta   90.00
_cell.angle_gamma   90.00
#
_symmetry.space_group_name_H-M   'P 1'
#
loop_
_entity.id
_entity.type
_entity.pdbx_description
1 polymer ?
#
loop_
_entity_poly.entity_id
_entity_poly.type
_entity_poly.pdbx_seq_one_letter_code
_entity_poly.pdbx_strand_id
1 'polypeptide(L)'
;MRKRMTSCLAALCALLLLSGPACARDKDEAVKIDPKDRLPVTIAAIVDMQRVLQESHAAKSVQKQLNAQRSKYQGETEKEENQLRNAEQELSHAREHLSSDVYTEREQQLRQRFLSVERHVSSRRSNLDQAYMAAMKEIESTLLDIVQSTARGHGANMVVTKQQAFWSEKPLDITD
;
A
#
# COMPACT_ATOMS: atom_id res chain seq x y z
N MET A 1 -56.71 -5.82 3.96
CA MET A 1 -58.04 -6.17 3.40
C MET A 1 -58.56 -4.99 2.58
N ARG A 2 -58.87 -5.22 1.29
CA ARG A 2 -59.85 -4.57 0.37
C ARG A 2 -60.11 -3.04 0.54
N LYS A 3 -60.04 -2.21 -0.51
CA LYS A 3 -60.91 -2.15 -1.73
C LYS A 3 -60.20 -1.22 -2.77
N ARG A 4 -60.09 -1.53 -4.08
CA ARG A 4 -61.10 -1.36 -5.17
C ARG A 4 -61.64 0.09 -5.21
N MET A 5 -61.79 0.83 -6.31
CA MET A 5 -61.95 0.52 -7.73
C MET A 5 -62.05 1.86 -8.53
N THR A 6 -61.44 1.92 -9.71
CA THR A 6 -61.97 2.44 -11.01
C THR A 6 -62.65 3.84 -11.16
N SER A 7 -61.99 4.64 -12.02
CA SER A 7 -62.45 5.26 -13.29
C SER A 7 -63.59 6.30 -13.40
N CYS A 8 -63.38 7.14 -14.42
CA CYS A 8 -64.26 8.10 -15.11
C CYS A 8 -64.31 9.52 -14.52
N LEU A 9 -63.78 10.52 -15.23
CA LEU A 9 -64.51 11.17 -16.33
C LEU A 9 -63.58 12.15 -17.07
N ALA A 10 -63.52 12.00 -18.39
CA ALA A 10 -62.94 12.98 -19.30
C ALA A 10 -63.99 14.07 -19.61
N ALA A 11 -63.61 15.34 -19.60
CA ALA A 11 -64.07 16.36 -20.55
C ALA A 11 -63.48 17.74 -20.23
N LEU A 12 -63.07 18.43 -21.30
CA LEU A 12 -63.03 19.90 -21.47
C LEU A 12 -62.00 20.70 -20.64
N CYS A 13 -60.91 21.09 -21.32
CA CYS A 13 -60.53 22.51 -21.46
C CYS A 13 -59.31 22.63 -22.39
N ALA A 14 -59.59 22.89 -23.66
CA ALA A 14 -58.61 23.43 -24.58
C ALA A 14 -58.56 24.96 -24.43
N LEU A 15 -57.33 25.50 -24.48
CA LEU A 15 -56.95 26.91 -24.61
C LEU A 15 -57.27 27.86 -23.45
N LEU A 16 -56.23 28.18 -22.68
CA LEU A 16 -55.81 29.56 -22.44
C LEU A 16 -54.31 29.55 -22.09
N LEU A 17 -53.49 29.89 -23.08
CA LEU A 17 -52.10 30.31 -22.91
C LEU A 17 -52.09 31.69 -22.25
N LEU A 18 -51.37 31.87 -21.13
CA LEU A 18 -50.32 32.87 -20.94
C LEU A 18 -49.82 32.88 -19.49
N SER A 19 -48.52 33.17 -19.32
CA SER A 19 -47.77 33.42 -18.07
C SER A 19 -47.37 32.21 -17.20
N GLY A 20 -46.39 31.43 -17.69
CA GLY A 20 -45.43 30.74 -16.82
C GLY A 20 -44.12 31.55 -16.75
N PRO A 21 -43.45 31.64 -15.59
CA PRO A 21 -42.22 32.40 -15.45
C PRO A 21 -41.12 31.76 -16.28
N ALA A 22 -40.44 32.59 -17.06
CA ALA A 22 -39.26 32.22 -17.81
C ALA A 22 -38.18 31.73 -16.85
N CYS A 23 -37.99 30.41 -16.75
CA CYS A 23 -36.69 29.86 -16.41
C CYS A 23 -35.76 30.24 -17.55
N ALA A 24 -35.10 31.39 -17.41
CA ALA A 24 -33.93 31.74 -18.19
C ALA A 24 -32.93 30.59 -18.04
N ARG A 25 -32.81 29.77 -19.10
CA ARG A 25 -31.64 28.94 -19.30
C ARG A 25 -30.48 29.92 -19.47
N ASP A 26 -29.63 30.04 -18.46
CA ASP A 26 -28.25 30.42 -18.70
C ASP A 26 -27.73 29.45 -19.75
N LYS A 27 -27.50 30.00 -20.94
CA LYS A 27 -26.90 29.30 -22.06
C LYS A 27 -25.55 28.82 -21.57
N ASP A 28 -25.23 27.55 -21.83
CA ASP A 28 -23.89 27.00 -21.75
C ASP A 28 -22.86 28.06 -22.17
N GLU A 29 -22.24 28.69 -21.20
CA GLU A 29 -21.06 29.50 -21.43
C GLU A 29 -19.94 28.49 -21.62
N ALA A 30 -19.85 27.96 -22.84
CA ALA A 30 -18.81 27.02 -23.23
C ALA A 30 -17.46 27.67 -22.87
N VAL A 31 -16.79 27.10 -21.88
CA VAL A 31 -15.45 27.51 -21.45
C VAL A 31 -14.57 27.49 -22.69
N LYS A 32 -14.18 28.69 -23.15
CA LYS A 32 -13.31 28.84 -24.32
C LYS A 32 -11.90 28.42 -23.93
N ILE A 33 -11.56 27.16 -24.18
CA ILE A 33 -10.18 26.67 -24.03
C ILE A 33 -9.36 27.23 -25.18
N ASP A 34 -8.32 28.01 -24.85
CA ASP A 34 -7.37 28.54 -25.84
C ASP A 34 -6.72 27.34 -26.57
N PRO A 35 -6.60 27.36 -27.91
CA PRO A 35 -5.91 26.31 -28.66
C PRO A 35 -4.53 25.93 -28.11
N LYS A 36 -3.80 26.86 -27.48
CA LYS A 36 -2.50 26.59 -26.84
C LYS A 36 -2.59 25.79 -25.54
N ASP A 37 -3.76 25.78 -24.91
CA ASP A 37 -4.04 25.07 -23.66
C ASP A 37 -4.61 23.66 -23.94
N ARG A 38 -4.67 23.25 -25.21
CA ARG A 38 -5.11 21.90 -25.59
C ARG A 38 -4.03 20.87 -25.29
N LEU A 39 -4.42 19.79 -24.64
CA LEU A 39 -3.55 18.65 -24.37
C LEU A 39 -3.10 17.98 -25.68
N PRO A 40 -1.89 17.39 -25.72
CA PRO A 40 -1.42 16.66 -26.88
C PRO A 40 -2.25 15.39 -27.12
N VAL A 41 -2.15 14.83 -28.33
CA VAL A 41 -2.73 13.51 -28.65
C VAL A 41 -2.08 12.47 -27.75
N THR A 42 -2.90 11.67 -27.06
CA THR A 42 -2.42 10.62 -26.16
C THR A 42 -2.09 9.34 -26.91
N ILE A 43 -0.85 8.86 -26.76
CA ILE A 43 -0.39 7.54 -27.17
C ILE A 43 0.03 6.82 -25.89
N ALA A 44 -0.76 5.82 -25.50
CA ALA A 44 -0.55 5.09 -24.26
C ALA A 44 0.28 3.82 -24.51
N ALA A 45 1.24 3.57 -23.62
CA ALA A 45 1.92 2.29 -23.47
C ALA A 45 1.45 1.60 -22.19
N ILE A 46 1.62 0.29 -22.12
CA ILE A 46 1.22 -0.56 -21.00
C ILE A 46 2.44 -1.23 -20.40
N VAL A 47 2.51 -1.24 -19.07
CA VAL A 47 3.60 -1.90 -18.33
C VAL A 47 3.02 -2.75 -17.21
N ASP A 48 3.55 -3.96 -17.10
CA ASP A 48 3.38 -4.80 -15.92
C ASP A 48 4.46 -4.51 -14.88
N MET A 49 4.24 -3.47 -14.07
CA MET A 49 5.17 -3.06 -13.02
C MET A 49 5.44 -4.18 -12.01
N GLN A 50 4.43 -5.03 -11.75
CA GLN A 50 4.54 -6.12 -10.80
C GLN A 50 5.47 -7.21 -11.32
N ARG A 51 5.32 -7.60 -12.60
CA ARG A 51 6.22 -8.57 -13.24
C ARG A 51 7.66 -8.06 -13.26
N VAL A 52 7.88 -6.79 -13.66
CA VAL A 52 9.23 -6.21 -13.71
C VAL A 52 9.88 -6.19 -12.32
N LEU A 53 9.15 -5.76 -11.29
CA LEU A 53 9.65 -5.79 -9.91
C LEU A 53 9.93 -7.21 -9.42
N GLN A 54 9.05 -8.17 -9.73
CA GLN A 54 9.23 -9.57 -9.33
C GLN A 54 10.44 -10.22 -10.01
N GLU A 55 10.70 -9.88 -11.27
CA GLU A 55 11.78 -10.45 -12.07
C GLU A 55 13.12 -9.72 -11.86
N SER A 56 13.06 -8.46 -11.40
CA SER A 56 14.21 -7.59 -11.15
C SER A 56 15.27 -8.23 -10.25
N HIS A 57 16.52 -8.16 -10.71
CA HIS A 57 17.68 -8.55 -9.92
C HIS A 57 17.83 -7.70 -8.64
N ALA A 58 17.51 -6.41 -8.71
CA ALA A 58 17.60 -5.50 -7.57
C ALA A 58 16.60 -5.90 -6.47
N ALA A 59 15.34 -6.12 -6.84
CA ALA A 59 14.29 -6.54 -5.89
C ALA A 59 14.60 -7.91 -5.28
N LYS A 60 15.02 -8.89 -6.09
CA LYS A 60 15.47 -10.20 -5.61
C LYS A 60 16.65 -10.10 -4.64
N SER A 61 17.59 -9.19 -4.88
CA SER A 61 18.72 -8.95 -3.99
C SER A 61 18.28 -8.38 -2.64
N VAL A 62 17.40 -7.36 -2.65
CA VAL A 62 16.83 -6.79 -1.42
C VAL A 62 16.08 -7.85 -0.61
N GLN A 63 15.26 -8.67 -1.27
CA GLN A 63 14.53 -9.76 -0.60
C GLN A 63 15.49 -10.77 0.03
N LYS A 64 16.59 -11.12 -0.66
CA LYS A 64 17.62 -12.03 -0.12
C LYS A 64 18.29 -11.44 1.12
N GLN A 65 18.63 -10.16 1.10
CA GLN A 65 19.24 -9.47 2.24
C GLN A 65 18.29 -9.39 3.44
N LEU A 66 17.02 -9.07 3.21
CA LEU A 66 15.98 -9.08 4.24
C LEU A 66 15.86 -10.45 4.91
N ASN A 67 15.79 -11.52 4.10
CA ASN A 67 15.68 -12.89 4.62
C ASN A 67 16.92 -13.28 5.43
N ALA A 68 18.13 -12.97 4.94
CA ALA A 68 19.36 -13.23 5.67
C ALA A 68 19.39 -12.52 7.04
N GLN A 69 18.96 -11.26 7.08
CA GLN A 69 18.92 -10.49 8.30
C GLN A 69 17.85 -10.98 9.28
N ARG A 70 16.68 -11.40 8.77
CA ARG A 70 15.63 -12.04 9.58
C ARG A 70 16.13 -13.32 10.23
N SER A 71 16.77 -14.21 9.46
CA SER A 71 17.33 -15.46 10.00
C SER A 71 18.42 -15.20 11.03
N LYS A 72 19.28 -14.20 10.80
CA LYS A 72 20.29 -13.79 11.79
C LYS A 72 19.64 -13.36 13.11
N TYR A 73 18.66 -12.46 13.05
CA TYR A 73 18.00 -11.98 14.27
C TYR A 73 17.18 -13.06 14.96
N GLN A 74 16.54 -13.96 14.23
CA GLN A 74 15.85 -15.10 14.81
C GLN A 74 16.81 -15.94 15.67
N GLY A 75 17.99 -16.27 15.14
CA GLY A 75 18.99 -17.05 15.88
C GLY A 75 19.61 -16.29 17.06
N GLU A 76 19.67 -14.95 17.02
CA GLU A 76 20.10 -14.14 18.17
C GLU A 76 19.02 -14.11 19.26
N THR A 77 17.75 -13.92 18.90
CA THR A 77 16.62 -13.92 19.83
C THR A 77 16.49 -15.28 20.52
N GLU A 78 16.60 -16.39 19.79
CA GLU A 78 16.54 -17.75 20.38
C GLU A 78 17.65 -17.98 21.41
N LYS A 79 18.84 -17.41 21.20
CA LYS A 79 19.93 -17.49 22.19
C LYS A 79 19.61 -16.67 23.43
N GLU A 80 19.10 -15.46 23.28
CA GLU A 80 18.71 -14.58 24.40
C GLU A 80 17.56 -15.20 25.21
N GLU A 81 16.56 -15.77 24.56
CA GLU A 81 15.44 -16.48 25.21
C GLU A 81 15.91 -17.71 25.99
N ASN A 82 16.82 -18.49 25.44
CA ASN A 82 17.40 -19.64 26.16
C ASN A 82 18.22 -19.21 27.38
N GLN A 83 18.98 -18.12 27.27
CA GLN A 83 19.70 -17.54 28.41
C GLN A 83 18.76 -17.04 29.50
N LEU A 84 17.64 -16.40 29.12
CA LEU A 84 16.62 -15.96 30.07
C LEU A 84 15.96 -17.15 30.78
N ARG A 85 15.61 -18.20 30.04
CA ARG A 85 15.01 -19.42 30.60
C ARG A 85 15.94 -20.11 31.59
N ASN A 86 17.23 -20.22 31.25
CA ASN A 86 18.22 -20.81 32.15
C ASN A 86 18.40 -19.96 33.41
N ALA A 87 18.48 -18.63 33.27
CA ALA A 87 18.58 -17.71 34.41
C ALA A 87 17.35 -17.77 35.33
N GLU A 88 16.15 -17.96 34.76
CA GLU A 88 14.92 -18.16 35.52
C GLU A 88 14.96 -19.46 36.34
N GLN A 89 15.40 -20.57 35.72
CA GLN A 89 15.56 -21.85 36.40
C GLN A 89 16.60 -21.78 37.53
N GLU A 90 17.76 -21.17 37.26
CA GLU A 90 18.81 -20.95 38.26
C GLU A 90 18.31 -20.11 39.45
N LEU A 91 17.56 -19.03 39.17
CA LEU A 91 16.98 -18.19 40.22
C LEU A 91 15.96 -18.96 41.07
N SER A 92 15.13 -19.78 40.43
CA SER A 92 14.15 -20.65 41.12
C SER A 92 14.84 -21.64 42.06
N HIS A 93 15.89 -22.33 41.60
CA HIS A 93 16.66 -23.26 42.43
C HIS A 93 17.42 -22.57 43.57
N ALA A 94 17.87 -21.34 43.36
CA ALA A 94 18.62 -20.59 44.36
C ALA A 94 17.73 -19.98 45.47
N ARG A 95 16.39 -20.09 45.38
CA ARG A 95 15.45 -19.48 46.33
C ARG A 95 15.72 -19.86 47.79
N GLU A 96 16.06 -21.12 48.04
CA GLU A 96 16.30 -21.65 49.39
C GLU A 96 17.66 -21.21 49.98
N HIS A 97 18.59 -20.76 49.13
CA HIS A 97 19.98 -20.47 49.50
C HIS A 97 20.33 -18.96 49.48
N LEU A 98 19.47 -18.13 48.88
CA LEU A 98 19.66 -16.68 48.79
C LEU A 98 18.92 -15.93 49.90
N SER A 99 19.51 -14.81 50.34
CA SER A 99 18.78 -13.85 51.18
C SER A 99 17.65 -13.19 50.40
N SER A 100 16.62 -12.70 51.10
CA SER A 100 15.46 -12.08 50.47
C SER A 100 15.84 -10.92 49.56
N ASP A 101 16.77 -10.06 50.00
CA ASP A 101 17.19 -8.88 49.26
C ASP A 101 17.91 -9.26 47.95
N VAL A 102 18.82 -10.23 47.99
CA VAL A 102 19.56 -10.70 46.82
C VAL A 102 18.64 -11.40 45.82
N TYR A 103 17.65 -12.16 46.31
CA TYR A 103 16.65 -12.79 45.45
C TYR A 103 15.81 -11.73 44.71
N THR A 104 15.28 -10.73 45.44
CA THR A 104 14.49 -9.65 44.85
C THR A 104 15.28 -8.84 43.83
N GLU A 105 16.56 -8.56 44.10
CA GLU A 105 17.43 -7.88 43.14
C GLU A 105 17.59 -8.68 41.85
N ARG A 106 17.87 -9.99 41.95
CA ARG A 106 18.01 -10.86 40.77
C ARG A 106 16.72 -11.01 39.97
N GLU A 107 15.57 -11.10 40.65
CA GLU A 107 14.26 -11.12 40.00
C GLU A 107 14.02 -9.83 39.19
N GLN A 108 14.34 -8.67 39.77
CA GLN A 108 14.23 -7.38 39.07
C GLN A 108 15.16 -7.31 37.87
N GLN A 109 16.41 -7.78 37.99
CA GLN A 109 17.35 -7.85 36.87
C GLN A 109 16.83 -8.76 35.74
N LEU A 110 16.29 -9.93 36.08
CA LEU A 110 15.73 -10.87 35.10
C LEU A 110 14.52 -10.26 34.38
N ARG A 111 13.61 -9.63 35.12
CA ARG A 111 12.47 -8.88 34.57
C ARG A 111 12.92 -7.77 33.63
N GLN A 112 13.94 -7.01 34.01
CA GLN A 112 14.47 -5.93 33.17
C GLN A 112 15.10 -6.46 31.89
N ARG A 113 15.80 -7.60 31.96
CA ARG A 113 16.36 -8.28 30.78
C ARG A 113 15.25 -8.73 29.83
N PHE A 114 14.19 -9.37 30.34
CA PHE A 114 13.03 -9.77 29.53
C PHE A 114 12.44 -8.57 28.78
N LEU A 115 12.17 -7.46 29.48
CA LEU A 115 11.67 -6.23 28.86
C LEU A 115 12.64 -5.63 27.84
N SER A 116 13.94 -5.85 27.99
CA SER A 116 14.93 -5.40 27.01
C SER A 116 14.91 -6.25 25.74
N VAL A 117 14.83 -7.57 25.87
CA VAL A 117 14.76 -8.51 24.74
C VAL A 117 13.50 -8.21 23.92
N GLU A 118 12.34 -8.09 24.55
CA GLU A 118 11.08 -7.74 23.88
C GLU A 118 11.18 -6.42 23.09
N ARG A 119 11.76 -5.38 23.70
CA ARG A 119 11.99 -4.09 23.02
C ARG A 119 12.94 -4.22 21.84
N HIS A 120 14.01 -5.02 21.98
CA HIS A 120 14.97 -5.25 20.91
C HIS A 120 14.34 -5.99 19.73
N VAL A 121 13.54 -7.03 19.98
CA VAL A 121 12.82 -7.79 18.94
C VAL A 121 11.87 -6.86 18.17
N SER A 122 11.06 -6.08 18.89
CA SER A 122 10.13 -5.13 18.30
C SER A 122 10.85 -4.06 17.46
N SER A 123 11.91 -3.46 18.01
CA SER A 123 12.72 -2.45 17.32
C SER A 123 13.40 -3.00 16.06
N ARG A 124 14.03 -4.18 16.15
CA ARG A 124 14.68 -4.84 15.02
C ARG A 124 13.69 -5.16 13.90
N ARG A 125 12.49 -5.63 14.25
CA ARG A 125 11.41 -5.88 13.27
C ARG A 125 11.01 -4.59 12.56
N SER A 126 10.73 -3.53 13.32
CA SER A 126 10.34 -2.25 12.75
C SER A 126 11.43 -1.66 11.84
N ASN A 127 12.70 -1.69 12.27
CA ASN A 127 13.83 -1.20 11.48
C ASN A 127 14.01 -2.00 10.19
N LEU A 128 13.83 -3.32 10.22
CA LEU A 128 13.91 -4.16 9.03
C LEU A 128 12.80 -3.84 8.03
N ASP A 129 11.57 -3.68 8.51
CA ASP A 129 10.43 -3.37 7.66
C ASP A 129 10.60 -1.97 7.03
N GLN A 130 11.07 -0.99 7.79
CA GLN A 130 11.40 0.36 7.28
C GLN A 130 12.51 0.34 6.23
N ALA A 131 13.61 -0.38 6.49
CA ALA A 131 14.72 -0.50 5.55
C ALA A 131 14.28 -1.19 4.25
N TYR A 132 13.46 -2.23 4.36
CA TYR A 132 12.88 -2.90 3.19
C TYR A 132 11.99 -1.96 2.37
N MET A 133 11.08 -1.23 3.00
CA MET A 133 10.22 -0.27 2.31
C MET A 133 11.03 0.84 1.63
N ALA A 134 12.09 1.35 2.28
CA ALA A 134 12.98 2.35 1.70
C ALA A 134 13.69 1.83 0.45
N ALA A 135 14.27 0.62 0.53
CA ALA A 135 14.95 -0.01 -0.60
C ALA A 135 14.00 -0.28 -1.78
N MET A 136 12.79 -0.77 -1.50
CA MET A 136 11.79 -1.01 -2.54
C MET A 136 11.32 0.29 -3.21
N LYS A 137 11.18 1.37 -2.45
CA LYS A 137 10.83 2.69 -2.99
C LYS A 137 11.91 3.23 -3.93
N GLU A 138 13.19 3.03 -3.59
CA GLU A 138 14.31 3.44 -4.46
C GLU A 138 14.32 2.64 -5.78
N ILE A 139 14.05 1.34 -5.71
CA ILE A 139 13.90 0.49 -6.89
C ILE A 139 12.72 0.97 -7.76
N GLU A 140 11.57 1.27 -7.14
CA GLU A 140 10.39 1.75 -7.85
C GLU A 140 10.65 3.10 -8.54
N SER A 141 11.32 4.03 -7.87
CA SER A 141 11.70 5.32 -8.46
C SER A 141 12.58 5.12 -9.70
N THR A 142 13.60 4.27 -9.59
CA THR A 142 14.50 3.97 -10.71
C THR A 142 13.75 3.30 -11.86
N LEU A 143 12.81 2.40 -11.54
CA LEU A 143 11.96 1.75 -12.52
C LEU A 143 11.06 2.75 -13.26
N LEU A 144 10.48 3.73 -12.56
CA LEU A 144 9.66 4.77 -13.19
C LEU A 144 10.45 5.58 -14.22
N ASP A 145 11.69 5.94 -13.92
CA ASP A 145 12.56 6.66 -14.84
C ASP A 145 12.88 5.83 -16.09
N ILE A 146 13.18 4.53 -15.91
CA ILE A 146 13.43 3.60 -17.01
C ILE A 146 12.17 3.45 -17.88
N VAL A 147 11.02 3.21 -17.27
CA VAL A 147 9.73 3.06 -17.96
C VAL A 147 9.39 4.33 -18.74
N GLN A 148 9.60 5.51 -18.15
CA GLN A 148 9.35 6.76 -18.84
C GLN A 148 10.26 6.94 -20.05
N SER A 149 11.56 6.63 -19.92
CA SER A 149 12.52 6.67 -21.02
C SER A 149 12.13 5.70 -22.14
N THR A 150 11.78 4.46 -21.79
CA THR A 150 11.34 3.43 -22.74
C THR A 150 10.06 3.84 -23.46
N ALA A 151 9.05 4.34 -22.73
CA ALA A 151 7.79 4.80 -23.30
C ALA A 151 8.00 5.94 -24.30
N ARG A 152 8.82 6.95 -23.95
CA ARG A 152 9.17 8.05 -24.86
C ARG A 152 9.89 7.57 -26.11
N GLY A 153 10.77 6.58 -25.98
CA GLY A 153 11.44 5.94 -27.12
C GLY A 153 10.48 5.27 -28.10
N HIS A 154 9.34 4.77 -27.62
CA HIS A 154 8.27 4.19 -28.43
C HIS A 154 7.22 5.23 -28.88
N GLY A 155 7.44 6.53 -28.62
CA GLY A 155 6.50 7.60 -28.97
C GLY A 155 5.27 7.69 -28.05
N ALA A 156 5.24 6.93 -26.95
CA ALA A 156 4.18 7.03 -25.96
C ALA A 156 4.40 8.24 -25.03
N ASN A 157 3.30 8.91 -24.69
CA ASN A 157 3.28 10.02 -23.74
C ASN A 157 2.43 9.75 -22.49
N MET A 158 1.89 8.53 -22.38
CA MET A 158 1.18 8.04 -21.22
C MET A 158 1.55 6.58 -20.98
N VAL A 159 1.72 6.19 -19.72
CA VAL A 159 1.91 4.79 -19.32
C VAL A 159 0.75 4.38 -18.43
N VAL A 160 0.17 3.23 -18.73
CA VAL A 160 -0.92 2.62 -17.97
C VAL A 160 -0.43 1.30 -17.40
N THR A 161 -0.76 1.02 -16.14
CA THR A 161 -0.39 -0.26 -15.54
C THR A 161 -1.30 -1.37 -16.03
N LYS A 162 -0.75 -2.57 -16.20
CA LYS A 162 -1.52 -3.74 -16.67
C LYS A 162 -2.72 -4.06 -15.78
N GLN A 163 -2.64 -3.77 -14.48
CA GLN A 163 -3.74 -3.95 -13.52
C GLN A 163 -4.95 -3.05 -13.80
N GLN A 164 -4.75 -1.92 -14.48
CA GLN A 164 -5.81 -0.97 -14.84
C GLN A 164 -6.36 -1.20 -16.25
N ALA A 165 -5.64 -1.95 -17.08
CA ALA A 165 -6.04 -2.28 -18.45
C ALA A 165 -6.68 -3.68 -18.50
N PHE A 166 -8.01 -3.73 -18.66
CA PHE A 166 -8.73 -5.00 -18.84
C PHE A 166 -8.31 -5.75 -20.11
N TRP A 167 -7.99 -5.00 -21.17
CA TRP A 167 -7.55 -5.54 -22.46
C TRP A 167 -6.65 -4.53 -23.17
N SER A 168 -5.68 -5.03 -23.92
CA SER A 168 -4.82 -4.22 -24.78
C SER A 168 -4.19 -5.04 -25.91
N GLU A 169 -3.82 -4.33 -26.98
CA GLU A 169 -3.06 -4.90 -28.08
C GLU A 169 -1.60 -5.13 -27.67
N LYS A 170 -1.01 -6.25 -28.11
CA LYS A 170 0.37 -6.63 -27.75
C LYS A 170 1.43 -5.53 -28.03
N PRO A 171 1.37 -4.78 -29.14
CA PRO A 171 2.34 -3.71 -29.41
C PRO A 171 2.30 -2.54 -28.41
N LEU A 172 1.26 -2.44 -27.58
CA LEU A 172 1.19 -1.43 -26.52
C LEU A 172 1.96 -1.86 -25.27
N ASP A 173 2.23 -3.15 -25.09
CA ASP A 173 2.95 -3.68 -23.92
C ASP A 173 4.47 -3.48 -24.12
N ILE A 174 5.09 -2.67 -23.25
CA ILE A 174 6.53 -2.37 -23.27
C ILE A 174 7.25 -2.99 -22.07
N THR A 175 6.69 -4.04 -21.48
CA THR A 175 7.23 -4.65 -20.25
C THR A 175 8.56 -5.38 -20.48
N ASP A 176 8.82 -5.88 -21.69
CA ASP A 176 10.04 -6.64 -22.05
C ASP A 176 11.20 -5.74 -22.50
#